data_AF-F9HM00-F1
#
_entry.id   AF-F9HM00-F1
#
_cell.length_a   1.000
_cell.length_b   1.000
_cell.length_c   1.000
_cell.angle_alpha   90.00
_cell.angle_beta   90.00
_cell.angle_gamma   90.00
#
_symmetry.space_group_name_H-M   'P 1'
#
loop_
_entity.id
_entity.type
_entity.pdbx_description
1 polymer ?
#
loop_
_entity_poly.entity_id
_entity_poly.type
_entity_poly.pdbx_seq_one_letter_code
_entity_poly.pdbx_strand_id
1 'polypeptide(L)'
;MTDITEAGILKSFSEIRDGFENHGVHLDAYVVDDGWTNYQSVWEFNHKFPNGLRNIKHLVNGFGSSLGLWIGPRGGYNGTEIIMSDWLEAHPE
;
A
#
# COMPACT_ATOMS: atom_id res chain seq x y z
N MET A 1 -7.14 3.67 -9.02
CA MET A 1 -6.48 3.68 -7.71
C MET A 1 -6.07 2.28 -7.28
N THR A 2 -6.94 1.27 -7.37
CA THR A 2 -6.63 -0.10 -6.91
C THR A 2 -5.69 -0.93 -7.79
N ASP A 3 -5.38 -0.48 -9.01
CA ASP A 3 -4.47 -1.16 -9.94
C ASP A 3 -2.99 -0.79 -9.70
N ILE A 4 -2.54 -0.99 -8.46
CA ILE A 4 -1.14 -0.84 -8.06
C ILE A 4 -0.35 -2.14 -8.26
N THR A 5 0.93 -2.01 -8.57
CA THR A 5 1.89 -3.12 -8.68
C THR A 5 3.14 -2.81 -7.84
N GLU A 6 3.87 -3.84 -7.41
CA GLU A 6 5.15 -3.65 -6.70
C GLU A 6 6.12 -2.79 -7.52
N ALA A 7 6.30 -3.11 -8.81
CA ALA A 7 7.18 -2.36 -9.70
C ALA A 7 6.75 -0.88 -9.85
N GLY A 8 5.43 -0.63 -9.94
CA GLY A 8 4.90 0.73 -9.99
C GLY A 8 5.23 1.52 -8.72
N ILE A 9 5.03 0.93 -7.54
CA ILE A 9 5.32 1.56 -6.25
C ILE A 9 6.82 1.86 -6.10
N LEU A 10 7.69 0.89 -6.39
CA LEU A 10 9.14 1.05 -6.27
C LEU A 10 9.63 2.20 -7.16
N LYS A 11 9.11 2.29 -8.39
CA LYS A 11 9.42 3.38 -9.30
C LYS A 11 8.93 4.71 -8.76
N SER A 12 7.65 4.81 -8.40
CA SER A 12 7.05 6.05 -7.92
C SER A 12 7.72 6.57 -6.65
N PHE A 13 8.02 5.71 -5.68
CA PHE A 13 8.69 6.13 -4.44
C PHE A 13 10.09 6.67 -4.70
N SER A 14 10.85 6.04 -5.61
CA SER A 14 12.18 6.53 -6.02
C SER A 14 12.10 7.89 -6.71
N GLU A 15 11.17 8.06 -7.66
CA GLU A 15 10.99 9.33 -8.38
C GLU A 15 10.53 10.45 -7.43
N ILE A 16 9.64 10.15 -6.48
CA ILE A 16 9.21 11.10 -5.44
C ILE A 16 10.40 11.47 -4.54
N ARG A 17 11.17 10.49 -4.06
CA ARG A 17 12.38 10.73 -3.27
C ARG A 17 13.33 11.70 -3.96
N ASP A 18 13.68 11.42 -5.22
CA ASP A 18 14.60 12.27 -5.96
C ASP A 18 14.03 13.66 -6.20
N GLY A 19 12.73 13.77 -6.49
CA GLY A 19 12.04 15.05 -6.66
C GLY A 19 12.16 15.96 -5.43
N PHE A 20 11.97 15.43 -4.23
CA PHE A 20 12.07 16.20 -2.99
C PHE A 20 13.52 16.46 -2.56
N GLU A 21 14.39 15.46 -2.67
CA GLU A 21 15.80 15.56 -2.27
C GLU A 21 16.57 16.57 -3.12
N ASN A 22 16.28 16.62 -4.42
CA ASN A 22 16.86 17.62 -5.33
C ASN A 22 16.47 19.07 -4.95
N HIS A 23 15.47 19.24 -4.09
CA HIS A 23 15.04 20.52 -3.54
C HIS A 23 15.36 20.67 -2.05
N GLY A 24 16.22 19.81 -1.49
CA GLY A 24 16.66 19.88 -0.10
C GLY A 24 15.60 19.47 0.92
N VAL A 25 14.57 18.72 0.50
CA VAL A 25 13.54 18.19 1.39
C VAL A 25 13.71 16.67 1.51
N HIS A 26 13.95 16.21 2.73
CA HIS A 26 13.95 14.79 3.05
C HIS A 26 12.55 14.36 3.51
N LEU A 27 12.03 13.26 2.96
CA LEU A 27 10.74 12.71 3.38
C LEU A 27 10.95 11.59 4.40
N ASP A 28 10.31 11.70 5.57
CA ASP A 28 10.45 10.70 6.63
C ASP A 28 9.63 9.44 6.40
N ALA A 29 8.58 9.49 5.56
CA ALA A 29 7.68 8.38 5.37
C ALA A 29 7.04 8.33 3.97
N TYR A 30 6.76 7.10 3.54
CA TYR A 30 6.06 6.78 2.30
C TYR A 30 4.92 5.81 2.62
N VAL A 31 3.74 6.04 2.05
CA VAL A 31 2.55 5.23 2.33
C VAL A 31 2.10 4.51 1.08
N VAL A 32 1.93 3.18 1.17
CA VAL A 32 1.21 2.42 0.14
C VAL A 32 -0.27 2.60 0.40
N ASP A 33 -0.96 3.17 -0.59
CA ASP A 33 -2.40 3.37 -0.57
C ASP A 33 -3.15 2.10 -1.04
N ASP A 34 -4.45 2.22 -1.23
CA ASP A 34 -5.39 1.14 -1.52
C ASP A 34 -5.02 0.27 -2.75
N GLY A 35 -5.52 -0.97 -2.75
CA GLY A 35 -5.27 -1.96 -3.80
C GLY A 35 -4.25 -3.04 -3.46
N TRP A 36 -3.69 -3.05 -2.25
CA TRP A 36 -2.77 -4.08 -1.77
C TRP A 36 -3.50 -5.29 -1.17
N THR A 37 -4.69 -5.05 -0.61
CA THR A 37 -5.40 -6.05 0.18
C THR A 37 -6.29 -6.96 -0.67
N ASN A 38 -6.53 -8.17 -0.16
CA ASN A 38 -7.63 -9.03 -0.56
C ASN A 38 -8.90 -8.59 0.18
N TYR A 39 -9.85 -7.98 -0.54
CA TYR A 39 -11.09 -7.47 0.06
C TYR A 39 -12.04 -8.56 0.58
N GLN A 40 -11.76 -9.85 0.31
CA GLN A 40 -12.48 -10.98 0.88
C GLN A 40 -11.64 -11.66 1.97
N SER A 41 -11.09 -10.86 2.87
CA SER A 41 -10.27 -11.30 3.99
C SER A 41 -10.17 -10.19 5.04
N VAL A 42 -9.68 -10.52 6.24
CA VAL A 42 -9.22 -9.53 7.22
C VAL A 42 -7.78 -9.15 6.89
N TRP A 43 -7.60 -8.16 6.00
CA TRP A 43 -6.32 -7.50 5.73
C TRP A 43 -5.19 -8.41 5.21
N GLU A 44 -5.51 -9.47 4.47
CA GLU A 44 -4.49 -10.26 3.76
C GLU A 44 -4.03 -9.52 2.49
N PHE A 45 -2.83 -9.85 2.01
CA PHE A 45 -2.34 -9.36 0.72
C PHE A 45 -3.04 -10.10 -0.43
N ASN A 46 -3.36 -9.37 -1.50
CA ASN A 46 -3.83 -10.00 -2.74
C ASN A 46 -2.66 -10.58 -3.57
N HIS A 47 -3.02 -11.28 -4.65
CA HIS A 47 -2.08 -11.98 -5.53
C HIS A 47 -1.01 -11.07 -6.18
N LYS A 48 -1.19 -9.75 -6.22
CA LYS A 48 -0.21 -8.81 -6.76
C LYS A 48 1.01 -8.65 -5.85
N PHE A 49 0.88 -9.00 -4.58
CA PHE A 49 1.90 -8.87 -3.55
C PHE A 49 2.19 -10.22 -2.88
N PRO A 50 2.69 -11.24 -3.61
CA PRO A 50 2.92 -12.59 -3.06
C PRO A 50 3.95 -12.60 -1.92
N ASN A 51 4.80 -11.58 -1.84
CA ASN A 51 5.78 -11.40 -0.77
C ASN A 51 5.41 -10.28 0.22
N GLY A 52 4.17 -9.79 0.17
CA GLY A 52 3.74 -8.58 0.87
C GLY A 52 4.53 -7.35 0.41
N LEU A 53 4.76 -6.39 1.31
CA LEU A 53 5.47 -5.13 1.01
C LEU A 53 6.97 -5.18 1.36
N ARG A 54 7.60 -6.36 1.39
CA ARG A 54 9.00 -6.51 1.84
C ARG A 54 9.99 -5.71 1.02
N ASN A 55 9.90 -5.77 -0.31
CA ASN A 55 10.82 -5.04 -1.19
C ASN A 55 10.59 -3.53 -1.11
N ILE A 56 9.32 -3.11 -0.98
CA ILE A 56 8.94 -1.70 -0.81
C ILE A 56 9.49 -1.17 0.52
N LYS A 57 9.37 -1.94 1.61
CA LYS A 57 9.97 -1.60 2.91
C LYS A 57 11.48 -1.48 2.81
N HIS A 58 12.13 -2.41 2.13
CA HIS A 58 13.58 -2.38 1.95
C HIS A 58 14.04 -1.11 1.19
N LEU A 59 13.33 -0.75 0.12
CA LEU A 59 13.59 0.49 -0.64
C LEU A 59 13.48 1.72 0.26
N VAL A 60 12.35 1.88 0.95
CA VAL A 60 12.06 3.06 1.78
C VAL A 60 13.03 3.19 2.94
N ASN A 61 13.40 2.07 3.58
CA ASN A 61 14.46 2.06 4.58
C ASN A 61 15.82 2.50 4.00
N GLY A 62 16.12 2.14 2.75
CA GLY A 62 17.32 2.56 2.05
C GLY A 62 17.37 4.08 1.78
N PHE A 63 16.21 4.75 1.76
CA PHE A 63 16.14 6.21 1.71
C PHE A 63 16.46 6.86 3.07
N GLY A 64 16.42 6.11 4.18
CA GLY A 64 16.42 6.68 5.53
C GLY A 64 15.00 6.99 6.05
N SER A 65 13.97 6.51 5.36
CA SER A 65 12.57 6.80 5.63
C SER A 65 11.83 5.55 6.18
N SER A 66 10.57 5.72 6.58
CA SER A 66 9.71 4.65 7.09
C SER A 66 8.55 4.30 6.14
N LEU A 67 8.24 3.00 6.03
CA LEU A 67 7.06 2.54 5.29
C LEU A 67 5.80 2.62 6.17
N GLY A 68 4.79 3.34 5.70
CA GLY A 68 3.42 3.31 6.18
C GLY A 68 2.49 2.52 5.24
N LEU A 69 1.32 2.17 5.76
CA LEU A 69 0.28 1.44 5.02
C LEU A 69 -1.07 2.09 5.30
N TRP A 70 -1.81 2.41 4.25
CA TRP A 70 -3.20 2.86 4.39
C TRP A 70 -4.11 1.65 4.61
N ILE A 71 -4.99 1.74 5.61
CA ILE A 71 -5.92 0.67 5.98
C ILE A 71 -7.32 1.27 6.16
N GLY A 72 -8.26 0.77 5.37
CA GLY A 72 -9.68 0.98 5.58
C GLY A 72 -10.30 -0.22 6.29
N PRO A 73 -10.90 -0.06 7.48
CA PRO A 73 -11.46 -1.19 8.25
C PRO A 73 -12.65 -1.88 7.57
N ARG A 74 -13.22 -1.26 6.53
CA ARG A 74 -14.27 -1.84 5.70
C ARG A 74 -13.89 -1.98 4.24
N GLY A 75 -12.64 -1.76 3.85
CA GLY A 75 -12.20 -1.61 2.46
C GLY A 75 -11.83 -0.16 2.12
N GLY A 76 -11.51 0.10 0.85
CA GLY A 76 -10.96 1.37 0.38
C GLY A 76 -11.85 2.11 -0.61
N TYR A 77 -11.30 2.37 -1.79
CA TYR A 77 -11.97 3.15 -2.84
C TYR A 77 -12.66 2.24 -3.86
N ASN A 78 -13.46 2.85 -4.74
CA ASN A 78 -14.05 2.20 -5.90
C ASN A 78 -14.94 0.97 -5.57
N GLY A 79 -15.71 1.03 -4.49
CA GLY A 79 -16.67 -0.03 -4.12
C GLY A 79 -16.04 -1.19 -3.35
N THR A 80 -14.73 -1.14 -3.08
CA THR A 80 -14.05 -2.14 -2.25
C THR A 80 -14.53 -2.10 -0.81
N GLU A 81 -15.04 -0.94 -0.37
CA GLU A 81 -15.68 -0.74 0.92
C GLU A 81 -16.97 -1.55 1.10
N ILE A 82 -17.69 -1.82 0.00
CA ILE A 82 -18.90 -2.65 0.01
C ILE A 82 -18.47 -4.11 0.01
N ILE A 83 -17.56 -4.49 -0.89
CA ILE A 83 -17.09 -5.88 -1.03
C ILE A 83 -16.57 -6.43 0.31
N MET A 84 -15.71 -5.67 0.99
CA MET A 84 -15.15 -6.11 2.26
C MET A 84 -16.17 -6.03 3.40
N SER A 85 -17.04 -5.02 3.44
CA SER A 85 -18.11 -4.97 4.44
C SER A 85 -19.06 -6.17 4.31
N ASP A 86 -19.51 -6.51 3.11
CA ASP A 86 -20.40 -7.65 2.85
C ASP A 86 -19.72 -8.98 3.21
N TRP A 87 -18.42 -9.11 2.89
CA TRP A 87 -17.65 -10.29 3.24
C TRP A 87 -17.51 -10.47 4.75
N LEU A 88 -17.22 -9.39 5.49
CA LEU A 88 -17.12 -9.41 6.95
C LEU A 88 -18.45 -9.75 7.61
N GLU A 89 -19.58 -9.23 7.11
CA GLU A 89 -20.91 -9.55 7.62
C GLU A 89 -21.25 -11.04 7.41
N ALA A 90 -20.84 -11.61 6.27
CA ALA A 90 -21.05 -13.03 5.97
C ALA A 90 -20.11 -13.98 6.74
N HIS A 91 -19.00 -13.48 7.29
CA HIS A 91 -17.97 -14.28 7.98
C HIS A 91 -17.60 -13.65 9.35
N PRO A 92 -18.53 -13.68 10.33
CA PRO A 92 -18.24 -13.22 11.68
C PRO A 92 -17.19 -14.12 12.36
N GLU A 93 -16.31 -13.51 13.16
CA GLU A 93 -15.31 -14.22 13.98
C GLU A 93 -15.94 -15.05 15.12
#